data_AF-A0A8S4NR10-F1
#
_entry.id   AF-A0A8S4NR10-F1
#
_cell.length_a   1.000
_cell.length_b   1.000
_cell.length_c   1.000
_cell.angle_alpha   90.00
_cell.angle_beta   90.00
_cell.angle_gamma   90.00
#
_symmetry.space_group_name_H-M   'P 1'
#
loop_
_entity.id
_entity.type
_entity.pdbx_description
1 polymer ?
#
loop_
_entity_poly.entity_id
_entity_poly.type
_entity_poly.pdbx_seq_one_letter_code
_entity_poly.pdbx_strand_id
1 'polypeptide(L)'
;QNAGLTSYIRQVQFEGSSGPISFDENGDAFGGYTIKHFIPTDSGYASIQVGSWNRSSESLKLNESDLYWNTNDTIPVSKCSEECNVGEIRIQLELPCCWDCFKCHANDIVINGSVCIKCPMFTWPDESTATDCELIEPDFINLLSDSLFLSLFILTMLGLVTILFMLGLFIHWRGEKIIRASSREFN
;
A
#
# COMPACT_ATOMS: atom_id res chain seq x y z
N GLN A 1 -7.82 -3.40 -70.92
CA GLN A 1 -8.32 -2.95 -69.62
C GLN A 1 -9.25 -4.05 -69.11
N ASN A 2 -8.75 -4.95 -68.25
CA ASN A 2 -9.59 -5.97 -67.63
C ASN A 2 -9.47 -5.80 -66.12
N ALA A 3 -10.32 -4.94 -65.55
CA ALA A 3 -10.66 -5.03 -64.13
C ALA A 3 -11.44 -6.36 -63.98
N GLY A 4 -10.70 -7.44 -63.72
CA GLY A 4 -11.21 -8.81 -63.70
C GLY A 4 -12.12 -9.08 -62.51
N LEU A 5 -12.83 -10.21 -62.55
CA LEU A 5 -13.75 -10.71 -61.52
C LEU A 5 -13.26 -10.52 -60.06
N THR A 6 -11.96 -10.63 -59.82
CA THR A 6 -11.33 -10.43 -58.50
C THR A 6 -11.53 -9.02 -57.95
N SER A 7 -11.42 -7.96 -58.77
CA SER A 7 -11.66 -6.59 -58.30
C SER A 7 -13.13 -6.35 -57.97
N TYR A 8 -14.03 -7.02 -58.69
CA TYR A 8 -15.47 -7.00 -58.39
C TYR A 8 -15.77 -7.69 -57.05
N ILE A 9 -15.27 -8.91 -56.84
CA ILE A 9 -15.49 -9.69 -55.60
C ILE A 9 -14.97 -8.97 -54.35
N ARG A 10 -13.88 -8.19 -54.44
CA ARG A 10 -13.37 -7.44 -53.28
C ARG A 10 -14.24 -6.25 -52.87
N GLN A 11 -15.11 -5.75 -53.74
CA GLN A 11 -15.92 -4.55 -53.51
C GLN A 11 -17.40 -4.87 -53.23
N VAL A 12 -17.77 -6.15 -53.15
CA VAL A 12 -19.16 -6.53 -52.87
C VAL A 12 -19.48 -6.41 -51.38
N GLN A 13 -20.69 -5.95 -51.12
CA GLN A 13 -21.35 -6.06 -49.82
C GLN A 13 -22.73 -6.66 -50.06
N PHE A 14 -23.02 -7.78 -49.41
CA PHE A 14 -24.30 -8.48 -49.56
C PHE A 14 -24.74 -9.13 -48.25
N GLU A 15 -26.04 -9.39 -48.12
CA GLU A 15 -26.59 -10.14 -46.98
C GLU A 15 -26.41 -11.64 -47.20
N GLY A 16 -25.67 -12.29 -46.31
CA GLY A 16 -25.52 -13.73 -46.25
C GLY A 16 -26.55 -14.38 -45.31
N SER A 17 -26.57 -15.71 -45.26
CA SER A 17 -27.44 -16.48 -44.37
C SER A 17 -27.22 -16.21 -42.87
N SER A 18 -26.08 -15.61 -42.53
CA SER A 18 -25.65 -15.38 -41.14
C SER A 18 -25.41 -13.89 -40.85
N GLY A 19 -25.80 -13.00 -41.78
CA GLY A 19 -25.61 -11.55 -41.67
C GLY A 19 -24.83 -10.94 -42.84
N PRO A 20 -24.51 -9.65 -42.77
CA PRO A 20 -23.85 -8.92 -43.84
C PRO A 20 -22.41 -9.40 -44.04
N ILE A 21 -22.02 -9.59 -45.30
CA ILE A 21 -20.69 -10.02 -45.72
C ILE A 21 -20.08 -8.91 -46.57
N SER A 22 -18.86 -8.51 -46.20
CA SER A 22 -17.99 -7.63 -46.98
C SER A 22 -16.53 -8.06 -46.79
N PHE A 23 -15.63 -7.59 -47.65
CA PHE A 23 -14.22 -7.97 -47.64
C PHE A 23 -13.31 -6.75 -47.45
N ASP A 24 -12.17 -6.94 -46.79
CA ASP A 24 -11.12 -5.93 -46.68
C ASP A 24 -10.19 -5.92 -47.91
N GLU A 25 -9.20 -5.03 -47.93
CA GLU A 25 -8.28 -4.88 -49.06
C GLU A 25 -7.46 -6.15 -49.36
N ASN A 26 -7.24 -6.98 -48.35
CA ASN A 26 -6.56 -8.27 -48.46
C ASN A 26 -7.50 -9.38 -48.95
N GLY A 27 -8.81 -9.16 -48.91
CA GLY A 27 -9.85 -10.12 -49.26
C GLY A 27 -10.37 -10.92 -48.07
N ASP A 28 -10.08 -10.51 -46.83
CA ASP A 28 -10.60 -11.16 -45.63
C ASP A 28 -12.01 -10.63 -45.33
N ALA A 29 -12.91 -11.54 -44.94
CA ALA A 29 -14.28 -11.14 -44.61
C ALA A 29 -14.33 -10.33 -43.31
N PHE A 30 -15.13 -9.25 -43.31
CA PHE A 30 -15.52 -8.55 -42.08
C PHE A 30 -16.54 -9.41 -41.32
N GLY A 31 -16.02 -10.31 -40.49
CA GLY A 31 -16.82 -11.22 -39.66
C GLY A 31 -16.95 -10.75 -38.21
N GLY A 32 -17.99 -11.26 -37.54
CA GLY A 32 -18.11 -11.24 -36.08
C GLY A 32 -17.85 -12.63 -35.50
N TYR A 33 -17.49 -12.68 -34.23
CA TYR A 33 -17.32 -13.93 -33.48
C TYR A 33 -18.42 -14.09 -32.44
N THR A 34 -18.89 -15.32 -32.27
CA THR A 34 -19.74 -15.70 -31.14
C THR A 34 -18.88 -16.31 -30.04
N ILE A 35 -19.01 -15.79 -28.82
CA ILE A 35 -18.27 -16.28 -27.66
C ILE A 35 -19.13 -17.31 -26.94
N LYS A 36 -18.57 -18.50 -26.75
CA LYS A 36 -19.22 -19.61 -26.05
C LYS A 36 -18.49 -19.94 -24.75
N HIS A 37 -19.25 -20.32 -23.75
CA HIS A 37 -18.76 -20.73 -22.44
C HIS A 37 -19.23 -22.15 -22.13
N PHE A 38 -18.34 -22.95 -21.54
CA PHE A 38 -18.61 -24.33 -21.18
C PHE A 38 -18.95 -24.39 -19.70
N ILE A 39 -20.21 -24.70 -19.40
CA ILE A 39 -20.73 -24.75 -18.03
C ILE A 39 -21.00 -26.20 -17.61
N PRO A 40 -20.75 -26.56 -16.34
CA PRO A 40 -21.14 -27.86 -15.83
C PRO A 40 -22.66 -27.96 -15.74
N THR A 41 -23.18 -29.16 -16.00
CA THR A 41 -24.59 -29.52 -15.86
C THR A 41 -24.70 -30.86 -15.12
N ASP A 42 -25.91 -31.25 -14.68
CA ASP A 42 -26.15 -32.51 -13.96
C ASP A 42 -25.66 -33.75 -14.72
N SER A 43 -25.56 -33.67 -16.05
CA SER A 43 -25.20 -34.78 -16.94
C SER A 43 -23.87 -34.58 -17.69
N GLY A 44 -23.09 -33.54 -17.35
CA GLY A 44 -21.79 -33.28 -17.98
C GLY A 44 -21.52 -31.78 -18.16
N TYR A 45 -21.34 -31.35 -19.41
CA TYR A 45 -21.07 -29.96 -19.75
C TYR A 45 -21.94 -29.50 -20.91
N ALA A 46 -22.40 -28.26 -20.86
CA ALA A 46 -23.11 -27.60 -21.94
C ALA A 46 -22.31 -26.40 -22.46
N SER A 47 -22.42 -26.14 -23.76
CA SER A 47 -21.85 -24.95 -24.39
C SER A 47 -22.96 -23.92 -24.60
N ILE A 48 -22.88 -22.79 -23.91
CA ILE A 48 -23.83 -21.68 -24.04
C ILE A 48 -23.15 -20.48 -24.70
N GLN A 49 -23.91 -19.70 -25.46
CA GLN A 49 -23.42 -18.43 -26.00
C GLN A 49 -23.50 -17.37 -24.89
N VAL A 50 -22.38 -16.71 -24.60
CA VAL A 50 -22.28 -15.68 -23.56
C VAL A 50 -21.93 -14.31 -24.12
N GLY A 51 -21.61 -14.22 -25.41
CA GLY A 51 -21.25 -12.94 -25.99
C GLY A 51 -21.02 -12.99 -27.49
N SER A 52 -20.67 -11.83 -28.03
CA SER A 52 -20.26 -11.65 -29.41
C SER A 52 -19.24 -10.52 -29.53
N TRP A 53 -18.35 -10.65 -30.50
CA TRP A 53 -17.44 -9.58 -30.90
C TRP A 53 -17.72 -9.23 -32.35
N ASN A 54 -17.74 -7.94 -32.67
CA ASN A 54 -17.96 -7.47 -34.03
C ASN A 54 -16.76 -6.64 -34.49
N ARG A 55 -16.11 -7.07 -35.58
CA ARG A 55 -14.95 -6.38 -36.17
C ARG A 55 -15.30 -4.97 -36.64
N SER A 56 -16.47 -4.79 -37.25
CA SER A 56 -16.85 -3.52 -37.87
C SER A 56 -17.10 -2.41 -36.87
N SER A 57 -17.50 -2.76 -35.64
CA SER A 57 -17.68 -1.80 -34.54
C SER A 57 -16.60 -1.89 -33.47
N GLU A 58 -15.58 -2.75 -33.67
CA GLU A 58 -14.51 -3.09 -32.71
C GLU A 58 -15.03 -3.33 -31.28
N SER A 59 -16.24 -3.86 -31.15
CA SER A 59 -16.95 -3.91 -29.87
C SER A 59 -17.13 -5.35 -29.40
N LEU A 60 -16.69 -5.61 -28.16
CA LEU A 60 -17.00 -6.82 -27.42
C LEU A 60 -18.29 -6.62 -26.61
N LYS A 61 -19.23 -7.54 -26.76
CA LYS A 61 -20.44 -7.64 -25.92
C LYS A 61 -20.42 -8.98 -25.21
N LEU A 62 -20.34 -8.96 -23.89
CA LEU A 62 -20.35 -10.14 -23.04
C LEU A 62 -21.48 -10.00 -22.03
N ASN A 63 -22.26 -11.05 -21.83
CA ASN A 63 -23.27 -11.10 -20.80
C ASN A 63 -22.67 -11.73 -19.55
N GLU A 64 -22.25 -10.90 -18.60
CA GLU A 64 -21.56 -11.35 -17.39
C GLU A 64 -22.46 -12.21 -16.50
N SER A 65 -23.79 -12.03 -16.55
CA SER A 65 -24.74 -12.85 -15.79
C SER A 65 -24.79 -14.32 -16.24
N ASP A 66 -24.34 -14.60 -17.46
CA ASP A 66 -24.37 -15.95 -18.05
C ASP A 66 -23.03 -16.68 -17.85
N LEU A 67 -22.03 -16.00 -17.28
CA LEU A 67 -20.72 -16.59 -16.98
C LEU A 67 -20.81 -17.38 -15.68
N TYR A 68 -20.38 -18.63 -15.74
CA TYR A 68 -20.24 -19.48 -14.57
C TYR A 68 -18.78 -19.51 -14.14
N TRP A 69 -18.53 -19.19 -12.87
CA TRP A 69 -17.21 -19.25 -12.28
C TRP A 69 -17.20 -20.25 -11.14
N ASN A 70 -16.24 -21.18 -11.17
CA ASN A 70 -16.04 -22.16 -10.10
C ASN A 70 -15.45 -21.56 -8.80
N THR A 71 -15.47 -20.22 -8.68
CA THR A 71 -14.90 -19.41 -7.61
C THR A 71 -16.01 -18.68 -6.87
N ASN A 72 -17.01 -19.40 -6.38
CA ASN A 72 -18.19 -18.83 -5.69
C ASN A 72 -18.82 -17.66 -6.46
N ASP A 73 -19.02 -17.82 -7.77
CA ASP A 73 -19.58 -16.80 -8.68
C ASP A 73 -18.77 -15.48 -8.77
N THR A 74 -17.53 -15.45 -8.30
CA THR A 74 -16.62 -14.30 -8.49
C THR A 74 -15.72 -14.50 -9.71
N ILE A 75 -15.49 -13.45 -10.48
CA ILE A 75 -14.57 -13.51 -11.63
C ILE A 75 -13.15 -13.84 -11.11
N PRO A 76 -12.51 -14.92 -11.59
CA PRO A 76 -11.18 -15.28 -11.14
C PRO A 76 -10.16 -14.26 -11.63
N VAL A 77 -9.31 -13.80 -10.71
CA VAL A 77 -8.21 -12.89 -11.01
C VAL A 77 -6.98 -13.71 -11.41
N SER A 78 -6.45 -13.46 -12.60
CA SER A 78 -5.20 -14.08 -13.08
C SER A 78 -4.08 -13.06 -13.06
N LYS A 79 -3.49 -12.85 -11.87
CA LYS A 79 -2.32 -11.99 -11.66
C LYS A 79 -1.18 -12.82 -11.09
N CYS A 80 0.04 -12.48 -11.49
CA CYS A 80 1.27 -13.10 -10.98
C CYS A 80 1.68 -12.53 -9.62
N SER A 81 1.47 -11.22 -9.47
CA SER A 81 1.91 -10.44 -8.32
C SER A 81 0.78 -9.55 -7.83
N GLU A 82 0.69 -9.42 -6.52
CA GLU A 82 -0.23 -8.51 -5.86
C GLU A 82 0.34 -7.09 -5.83
N GLU A 83 -0.54 -6.13 -5.54
CA GLU A 83 -0.14 -4.76 -5.27
C GLU A 83 0.68 -4.69 -3.97
N CYS A 84 1.82 -3.99 -4.01
CA CYS A 84 2.68 -3.86 -2.83
C CYS A 84 2.08 -2.93 -1.78
N ASN A 85 2.40 -3.18 -0.51
CA ASN A 85 1.90 -2.36 0.58
C ASN A 85 2.64 -1.02 0.66
N VAL A 86 2.11 -0.13 1.49
CA VAL A 86 2.77 1.13 1.84
C VAL A 86 4.15 0.86 2.45
N GLY A 87 5.18 1.57 1.97
CA GLY A 87 6.57 1.37 2.40
C GLY A 87 7.27 0.20 1.69
N GLU A 88 6.66 -0.41 0.68
CA GLU A 88 7.27 -1.45 -0.14
C GLU A 88 7.50 -0.96 -1.59
N ILE A 89 8.56 -1.47 -2.22
CA ILE A 89 8.88 -1.24 -3.63
C ILE A 89 8.69 -2.53 -4.44
N ARG A 90 8.38 -2.37 -5.73
CA ARG A 90 8.31 -3.47 -6.68
C ARG A 90 9.69 -3.80 -7.22
N ILE A 91 10.05 -5.08 -7.14
CA ILE A 91 11.27 -5.64 -7.73
C ILE A 91 10.84 -6.57 -8.87
N GLN A 92 11.21 -6.22 -10.09
CA GLN A 92 10.84 -6.97 -11.29
C GLN A 92 11.47 -8.37 -11.29
N LEU A 93 10.66 -9.39 -11.61
CA LEU A 93 11.11 -10.77 -11.83
C LEU A 93 11.41 -11.02 -13.33
N GLU A 94 11.64 -12.28 -13.72
CA GLU A 94 11.95 -12.64 -15.11
C GLU A 94 10.85 -12.26 -16.10
N LEU A 95 9.59 -12.33 -15.67
CA LEU A 95 8.43 -11.99 -16.47
C LEU A 95 8.06 -10.50 -16.27
N PRO A 96 7.71 -9.75 -17.33
CA PRO A 96 7.43 -8.31 -17.25
C PRO A 96 6.17 -7.96 -16.42
N CYS A 97 5.24 -8.91 -16.23
CA CYS A 97 4.05 -8.72 -15.41
C CYS A 97 4.21 -9.22 -13.96
N CYS A 98 5.38 -9.75 -13.59
CA CYS A 98 5.64 -10.31 -12.27
C CYS A 98 6.68 -9.47 -11.52
N TRP A 99 6.37 -9.13 -10.28
CA TRP A 99 7.27 -8.46 -9.35
C TRP A 99 7.13 -9.03 -7.93
N ASP A 100 8.19 -8.90 -7.13
CA ASP A 100 8.15 -9.12 -5.70
C ASP A 100 8.10 -7.77 -4.96
N CYS A 101 7.49 -7.76 -3.77
CA CYS A 101 7.42 -6.59 -2.91
C CYS A 101 8.55 -6.62 -1.89
N PHE A 102 9.32 -5.54 -1.81
CA PHE A 102 10.43 -5.41 -0.86
C PHE A 102 10.23 -4.21 0.06
N LYS A 103 10.33 -4.44 1.36
CA LYS A 103 10.11 -3.42 2.38
C LYS A 103 11.32 -2.49 2.53
N CYS A 104 11.08 -1.19 2.41
CA CYS A 104 12.09 -0.17 2.68
C CYS A 104 12.43 -0.08 4.18
N HIS A 105 13.52 0.64 4.51
CA HIS A 105 13.80 0.94 5.90
C HIS A 105 12.75 1.89 6.49
N ALA A 106 12.58 1.86 7.81
CA ALA A 106 11.55 2.65 8.50
C ALA A 106 11.72 4.17 8.36
N ASN A 107 12.91 4.64 7.98
CA ASN A 107 13.24 6.05 7.75
C ASN A 107 13.28 6.43 6.27
N ASP A 108 12.84 5.54 5.38
CA ASP A 108 12.81 5.76 3.95
C ASP A 108 11.36 5.94 3.48
N ILE A 109 11.19 6.77 2.44
CA ILE A 109 9.95 6.93 1.69
C ILE A 109 10.03 6.19 0.36
N VAL A 110 8.87 5.80 -0.17
CA VAL A 110 8.76 5.14 -1.48
C VAL A 110 8.44 6.16 -2.56
N ILE A 111 9.31 6.29 -3.55
CA ILE A 111 9.08 7.13 -4.73
C ILE A 111 8.72 6.27 -5.94
N ASN A 112 7.60 6.58 -6.58
CA ASN A 112 7.10 5.91 -7.79
C ASN A 112 7.00 4.38 -7.66
N GLY A 113 6.81 3.85 -6.45
CA GLY A 113 6.67 2.41 -6.18
C GLY A 113 7.89 1.55 -6.49
N SER A 114 9.07 2.15 -6.74
CA SER A 114 10.25 1.42 -7.23
C SER A 114 11.56 1.78 -6.52
N VAL A 115 11.62 2.91 -5.82
CA VAL A 115 12.85 3.38 -5.17
C VAL A 115 12.57 3.79 -3.72
N CYS A 116 13.39 3.29 -2.79
CA CYS A 116 13.43 3.76 -1.42
C CYS A 116 14.39 4.96 -1.31
N ILE A 117 13.94 6.06 -0.72
CA ILE A 117 14.78 7.25 -0.46
C ILE A 117 14.72 7.60 1.00
N LYS A 118 15.90 7.79 1.60
CA LYS A 118 16.03 8.15 3.00
C LYS A 118 15.56 9.57 3.28
N CYS A 119 14.76 9.73 4.34
CA CYS A 119 14.35 11.04 4.80
C CYS A 119 15.54 11.90 5.28
N PRO A 120 15.51 13.22 5.04
CA PRO A 120 16.47 14.17 5.60
C PRO A 120 16.57 14.11 7.13
N MET A 121 17.66 14.68 7.68
CA MET A 121 17.78 14.82 9.13
C MET A 121 16.61 15.61 9.73
N PHE A 122 16.16 15.20 10.91
CA PHE A 122 15.00 15.75 11.63
C PHE A 122 13.64 15.54 10.95
N THR A 123 13.58 14.66 9.95
CA THR A 123 12.32 14.27 9.31
C THR A 123 12.12 12.76 9.37
N TRP A 124 10.87 12.32 9.28
CA TRP A 124 10.45 10.92 9.36
C TRP A 124 9.31 10.65 8.36
N PRO A 125 9.24 9.45 7.76
CA PRO A 125 8.12 9.10 6.89
C PRO A 125 6.79 9.15 7.62
N ASP A 126 5.74 9.65 6.97
CA ASP A 126 4.37 9.52 7.46
C ASP A 126 4.00 8.02 7.63
N GLU A 127 3.43 7.64 8.77
CA GLU A 127 3.04 6.26 9.08
C GLU A 127 1.96 5.73 8.13
N SER A 128 1.11 6.61 7.60
CA SER A 128 -0.06 6.18 6.82
C SER A 128 0.23 5.98 5.34
N THR A 129 1.05 6.85 4.75
CA THR A 129 1.33 6.85 3.31
C THR A 129 2.77 6.54 2.95
N ALA A 130 3.74 6.75 3.85
CA ALA A 130 5.18 6.61 3.60
C ALA A 130 5.66 7.22 2.26
N THR A 131 4.97 8.28 1.80
CA THR A 131 5.26 8.98 0.53
C THR A 131 5.99 10.28 0.73
N ASP A 132 5.87 10.90 1.90
CA ASP A 132 6.51 12.16 2.23
C ASP A 132 7.21 12.10 3.60
N CYS A 133 8.18 12.99 3.78
CA CYS A 133 8.96 13.11 5.01
C CYS A 133 8.44 14.30 5.84
N GLU A 134 7.89 14.00 7.00
CA GLU A 134 7.37 15.00 7.94
C GLU A 134 8.40 15.38 8.99
N LEU A 135 8.33 16.61 9.50
CA LEU A 135 9.22 17.08 10.58
C LEU A 135 8.87 16.37 11.88
N ILE A 136 9.89 15.85 12.56
CA ILE A 136 9.71 15.26 13.89
C ILE A 136 9.41 16.39 14.88
N GLU A 137 8.22 16.37 15.48
CA GLU A 137 7.86 17.34 16.51
C GLU A 137 8.71 17.12 17.77
N PRO A 138 9.30 18.19 18.34
CA PRO A 138 10.08 18.06 19.56
C PRO A 138 9.16 17.78 20.75
N ASP A 139 9.39 16.67 21.42
CA ASP A 139 8.79 16.41 22.73
C ASP A 139 9.38 17.36 23.77
N PHE A 140 8.56 18.30 24.25
CA PHE A 140 8.92 19.13 25.38
C PHE A 140 8.56 18.40 26.68
N ILE A 141 9.53 18.30 27.59
CA ILE A 141 9.30 17.75 28.93
C ILE A 141 8.32 18.68 29.66
N ASN A 142 7.11 18.16 29.87
CA ASN A 142 6.08 18.84 30.62
C ASN A 142 6.27 18.51 32.11
N LEU A 143 6.71 19.50 32.90
CA LEU A 143 7.04 19.35 34.33
C LEU A 143 5.92 18.73 35.17
N LEU A 144 4.66 18.88 34.75
CA LEU A 144 3.48 18.44 35.49
C LEU A 144 2.90 17.11 35.00
N SER A 145 3.17 16.71 33.75
CA SER A 145 2.61 15.49 33.16
C SER A 145 3.59 14.32 33.17
N ASP A 146 4.89 14.59 33.22
CA ASP A 146 5.90 13.55 33.32
C ASP A 146 6.03 13.06 34.78
N SER A 147 5.57 11.83 35.00
CA SER A 147 5.55 11.19 36.32
C SER A 147 6.96 11.02 36.92
N LEU A 148 7.97 10.80 36.07
CA LEU A 148 9.36 10.72 36.50
C LEU A 148 9.84 12.07 37.00
N PHE A 149 9.59 13.14 36.24
CA PHE A 149 10.01 14.48 36.62
C PHE A 149 9.34 14.93 37.93
N LEU A 150 8.04 14.70 38.07
CA LEU A 150 7.29 15.02 39.27
C LEU A 150 7.81 14.27 40.51
N SER A 151 8.15 12.98 40.36
CA SER A 151 8.71 12.18 41.45
C SER A 151 10.07 12.72 41.94
N LEU A 152 10.97 13.06 41.01
CA LEU A 152 12.28 13.63 41.31
C LEU A 152 12.16 15.01 41.95
N PHE A 153 11.21 15.83 41.49
CA PHE A 153 10.93 17.13 42.07
C PHE A 153 10.48 17.03 43.54
N ILE A 154 9.59 16.09 43.86
CA ILE A 154 9.15 15.86 45.25
C ILE A 154 10.30 15.37 46.13
N LEU A 155 11.12 14.44 45.63
CA LEU A 155 12.28 13.92 46.36
C LEU A 155 13.32 15.01 46.65
N THR A 156 13.60 15.89 45.69
CA THR A 156 14.53 17.01 45.89
C THR A 156 14.00 18.01 46.92
N MET A 157 12.70 18.31 46.90
CA MET A 157 12.06 19.16 47.91
C MET A 157 12.11 18.55 49.32
N LEU A 158 11.85 17.25 49.46
CA LEU A 158 12.02 16.54 50.74
C LEU A 158 13.47 16.56 51.23
N GLY A 159 14.43 16.36 50.33
CA GLY A 159 15.86 16.49 50.62
C GLY A 159 16.23 17.88 51.15
N LEU A 160 15.72 18.94 50.51
CA LEU A 160 15.95 20.32 50.96
C LEU A 160 15.37 20.57 52.37
N VAL A 161 14.15 20.08 52.64
CA VAL A 161 13.51 20.23 53.95
C VAL A 161 14.32 19.53 55.05
N THR A 162 14.81 18.31 54.78
CA THR A 162 15.63 17.57 55.76
C THR A 162 16.96 18.25 56.04
N ILE A 163 17.64 18.81 55.03
CA ILE A 163 18.88 19.58 55.21
C ILE A 163 18.63 20.82 56.07
N LEU A 164 17.58 21.59 55.76
CA LEU A 164 17.23 22.78 56.54
C LEU A 164 16.88 22.44 57.99
N PHE A 165 16.20 21.32 58.21
CA PHE A 165 15.88 20.84 59.55
C PHE A 165 17.15 20.46 60.34
N MET A 166 18.06 19.69 59.73
CA MET A 166 19.35 19.33 60.35
C MET A 166 20.20 20.56 60.66
N LEU A 167 20.25 21.55 59.75
CA LEU A 167 20.90 22.84 60.00
C LEU A 167 20.26 23.60 61.16
N GLY A 168 18.93 23.62 61.23
CA GLY A 168 18.18 24.23 62.35
C GLY A 168 18.52 23.58 63.70
N LEU A 169 18.54 22.25 63.76
CA LEU A 169 18.97 21.51 64.94
C LEU A 169 20.43 21.83 65.29
N PHE A 170 21.32 21.84 64.31
CA PHE A 170 22.72 22.16 64.55
C PHE A 170 22.89 23.57 65.14
N ILE A 171 22.15 24.56 64.66
CA ILE A 171 22.16 25.94 65.19
C ILE A 171 21.60 25.98 66.62
N HIS A 172 20.48 25.31 66.89
CA HIS A 172 19.85 25.32 68.21
C HIS A 172 20.72 24.66 69.28
N TRP A 173 21.35 23.53 68.95
CA TRP A 173 22.12 22.71 69.89
C TRP A 173 23.63 23.03 69.89
N ARG A 174 24.08 24.15 69.30
CA ARG A 174 25.51 24.54 69.23
C ARG A 174 26.24 24.58 70.58
N GLY A 175 25.51 24.70 71.70
CA GLY A 175 26.07 24.74 73.05
C GLY A 175 26.39 23.38 73.67
N GLU A 176 25.87 22.28 73.12
CA GLU A 176 26.05 20.93 73.67
C GLU A 176 27.47 20.39 73.46
N LYS A 177 28.02 19.74 74.49
CA LYS A 177 29.42 19.27 74.52
C LYS A 177 29.73 18.25 73.43
N ILE A 178 28.73 17.46 73.04
CA ILE A 178 28.84 16.42 72.00
C ILE A 178 29.05 17.03 70.61
N ILE A 179 28.36 18.13 70.28
CA ILE A 179 28.43 18.77 68.96
C ILE A 179 29.74 19.52 68.75
N ARG A 180 30.32 20.09 69.82
CA ARG A 180 31.66 20.73 69.80
C ARG A 180 32.81 19.73 69.67
N ALA A 181 32.64 18.48 70.12
CA ALA A 181 33.67 17.45 69.98
C ALA A 181 33.79 16.96 68.53
N SER A 182 32.66 16.69 67.86
CA SER A 182 32.65 16.27 66.45
C SER A 182 33.16 17.34 65.48
N SER A 183 32.95 18.63 65.76
CA SER A 183 33.45 19.72 64.90
C SER A 183 34.94 20.00 65.08
N ARG A 184 35.59 19.40 66.08
CA ARG A 184 37.02 19.56 66.35
C ARG A 184 37.91 18.60 65.55
N GLU A 185 37.33 17.63 64.85
CA GLU A 185 38.06 16.71 63.95
C GLU A 185 37.97 17.07 62.45
N PHE A 186 37.15 18.06 62.08
CA PHE A 186 37.01 18.56 60.70
C PHE A 186 37.54 20.00 60.55
N ASN A 187 38.76 20.25 61.04
CA ASN A 187 39.57 21.42 60.69
C ASN A 187 41.06 21.05 60.62
#